data_AF-A0AAD3M6T9-F1
#
_entry.id   AF-A0AAD3M6T9-F1
#
_cell.length_a   1.000
_cell.length_b   1.000
_cell.length_c   1.000
_cell.angle_alpha   90.00
_cell.angle_beta   90.00
_cell.angle_gamma   90.00
#
_symmetry.space_group_name_H-M   'P 1'
#
loop_
_entity.id
_entity.type
_entity.pdbx_description
1 polymer ?
#
loop_
_entity_poly.entity_id
_entity_poly.type
_entity_poly.pdbx_seq_one_letter_code
_entity_poly.pdbx_strand_id
1 'polypeptide(L)'
;MPGNIRSVSAVRVVLLCLVFCRRLTSIGAAPICTNGQAGCHVLSLANLFDRVIQHSARMHGISNDLHSEFEQYFLPSKNQVGRVSRNCHTSTILTPNGKENAQRMAREELTEVILKLLVAWGDPLWHFHQSMAHHHDFNNFSSNKALEMSDMVHELRKGVEKVAEKMQMLGIISNSVSSQASPEALLPSDSAEWRLMKDYDLLYCFRRDSNKVQNYLKILKCRIVPEHGC
;
A
#
# COMPACT_ATOMS: atom_id res chain seq x y z
N MET A 1 -9.27 59.85 35.59
CA MET A 1 -10.17 59.01 34.77
C MET A 1 -9.33 57.92 34.09
N PRO A 2 -9.40 56.65 34.51
CA PRO A 2 -8.53 55.61 34.00
C PRO A 2 -9.17 54.83 32.83
N GLY A 3 -8.50 54.89 31.67
CA GLY A 3 -8.00 53.73 30.92
C GLY A 3 -8.99 52.67 30.41
N ASN A 4 -9.57 52.89 29.23
CA ASN A 4 -10.35 51.92 28.44
C ASN A 4 -9.48 50.87 27.68
N ILE A 5 -8.29 50.53 28.21
CA ILE A 5 -7.25 49.79 27.46
C ILE A 5 -7.38 48.26 27.62
N ARG A 6 -8.06 47.76 28.67
CA ARG A 6 -8.18 46.32 28.91
C ARG A 6 -9.24 45.61 28.05
N SER A 7 -10.30 46.30 27.63
CA SER A 7 -11.43 45.68 26.91
C SER A 7 -11.07 45.28 25.47
N VAL A 8 -10.30 46.13 24.77
CA VAL A 8 -9.93 45.89 23.35
C VAL A 8 -9.01 44.67 23.20
N SER A 9 -8.17 44.38 24.19
CA SER A 9 -7.30 43.20 24.20
C SER A 9 -8.10 41.91 24.35
N ALA A 10 -9.06 41.88 25.27
CA ALA A 10 -9.91 40.71 25.49
C ALA A 10 -10.78 40.38 24.26
N VAL A 11 -11.36 41.40 23.61
CA VAL A 11 -12.17 41.21 22.40
C VAL A 11 -11.33 40.65 21.24
N ARG A 12 -10.09 41.13 21.07
CA ARG A 12 -9.17 40.62 20.04
C ARG A 12 -8.73 39.18 20.30
N VAL A 13 -8.47 38.83 21.56
CA VAL A 13 -8.14 37.45 21.96
C VAL A 13 -9.32 36.52 21.71
N VAL A 14 -10.55 36.93 22.06
CA VAL A 14 -11.75 36.13 21.81
C VAL A 14 -11.99 35.95 20.32
N LEU A 15 -11.82 36.99 19.49
CA LEU A 15 -11.95 36.87 18.04
C LEU A 15 -10.89 35.93 17.44
N LEU A 16 -9.64 36.03 17.89
CA LEU A 16 -8.58 35.13 17.46
C LEU A 16 -8.87 33.68 17.87
N CYS A 17 -9.34 33.45 19.09
CA CYS A 17 -9.78 32.12 19.54
C CYS A 17 -10.96 31.58 18.73
N LEU A 18 -11.97 32.38 18.40
CA LEU A 18 -13.10 31.95 17.58
C LEU A 18 -12.68 31.61 16.14
N VAL A 19 -11.76 32.38 15.56
CA VAL A 19 -11.19 32.10 14.24
C VAL A 19 -10.34 30.83 14.26
N PHE A 20 -9.54 30.63 15.32
CA PHE A 20 -8.71 29.42 15.48
C PHE A 20 -9.58 28.18 15.74
N CYS A 21 -10.62 28.27 16.57
CA CYS A 21 -11.57 27.19 16.81
C CYS A 21 -12.34 26.82 15.52
N ARG A 22 -12.77 27.81 14.71
CA ARG A 22 -13.38 27.53 13.39
C ARG A 22 -12.44 26.82 12.43
N ARG A 23 -11.12 27.08 12.51
CA ARG A 23 -10.10 26.38 11.70
C ARG A 23 -9.87 24.95 12.21
N LEU A 24 -9.88 24.73 13.52
CA LEU A 24 -9.71 23.39 14.11
C LEU A 24 -10.92 22.47 13.90
N THR A 25 -12.14 23.01 13.82
CA THR A 25 -13.35 22.20 13.53
C THR A 25 -13.51 21.84 12.05
N SER A 26 -12.59 22.26 11.18
CA SER A 26 -12.63 21.97 9.74
C SER A 26 -11.75 20.78 9.33
N ILE A 27 -11.37 19.91 10.27
CA ILE A 27 -10.89 18.57 9.95
C ILE A 27 -12.11 17.65 10.03
N GLY A 28 -12.99 17.77 9.05
CA GLY A 28 -14.05 16.79 8.84
C GLY A 28 -13.38 15.48 8.44
N ALA A 29 -13.41 14.49 9.32
CA ALA A 29 -13.24 13.12 8.88
C ALA A 29 -14.25 12.89 7.75
N ALA A 30 -13.78 12.43 6.59
CA ALA A 30 -14.67 12.14 5.47
C ALA A 30 -15.76 11.17 5.96
N PRO A 31 -17.05 11.47 5.75
CA PRO A 31 -18.11 10.60 6.23
C PRO A 31 -17.94 9.21 5.65
N ILE A 32 -18.10 8.18 6.49
CA ILE A 32 -18.23 6.79 6.05
C ILE A 32 -19.58 6.71 5.34
N CYS A 33 -19.55 6.79 4.02
CA CYS A 33 -20.76 6.75 3.22
C CYS A 33 -21.36 5.34 3.22
N THR A 34 -22.54 5.21 3.83
CA THR A 34 -23.45 4.11 3.52
C THR A 34 -24.24 4.47 2.26
N ASN A 35 -24.49 3.48 1.41
CA ASN A 35 -25.15 3.66 0.11
C ASN A 35 -26.47 4.45 0.27
N GLY A 36 -26.62 5.56 -0.45
CA GLY A 36 -27.93 6.22 -0.66
C GLY A 36 -28.17 7.61 -0.05
N GLN A 37 -27.16 8.30 0.50
CA GLN A 37 -27.35 9.69 0.95
C GLN A 37 -27.03 10.71 -0.15
N ALA A 38 -27.98 11.62 -0.40
CA ALA A 38 -27.83 12.75 -1.30
C ALA A 38 -26.69 13.66 -0.82
N GLY A 39 -25.54 13.57 -1.51
CA GLY A 39 -24.31 14.28 -1.15
C GLY A 39 -23.08 13.39 -1.04
N CYS A 40 -23.23 12.06 -0.97
CA CYS A 40 -22.10 11.16 -1.13
C CYS A 40 -21.98 10.68 -2.58
N HIS A 41 -20.88 11.08 -3.24
CA HIS A 41 -20.53 10.54 -4.54
C HIS A 41 -20.12 9.07 -4.41
N VAL A 42 -20.86 8.18 -5.07
CA VAL A 42 -20.41 6.80 -5.29
C VAL A 42 -19.05 6.88 -5.99
N LEU A 43 -18.01 6.29 -5.38
CA LEU A 43 -16.68 6.30 -5.96
C LEU A 43 -16.71 5.61 -7.33
N SER A 44 -16.27 6.33 -8.36
CA SER A 44 -16.07 5.77 -9.69
C SER A 44 -14.97 4.70 -9.64
N LEU A 45 -15.01 3.75 -10.58
CA LEU A 45 -13.97 2.73 -10.68
C LEU A 45 -12.59 3.35 -10.92
N ALA A 46 -12.52 4.42 -11.72
CA ALA A 46 -11.29 5.18 -11.92
C ALA A 46 -10.73 5.77 -10.61
N ASN A 47 -11.59 6.38 -9.78
CA ASN A 47 -11.17 6.94 -8.49
C ASN A 47 -10.67 5.85 -7.53
N LEU A 48 -11.26 4.65 -7.57
CA LEU A 48 -10.77 3.52 -6.79
C LEU A 48 -9.38 3.09 -7.28
N PHE A 49 -9.19 2.98 -8.59
CA PHE A 49 -7.88 2.70 -9.18
C PHE A 49 -6.83 3.73 -8.80
N ASP A 50 -7.14 5.02 -8.87
CA ASP A 50 -6.21 6.10 -8.52
C ASP A 50 -5.75 5.99 -7.06
N ARG A 51 -6.67 5.70 -6.14
CA ARG A 51 -6.35 5.50 -4.72
C ARG A 51 -5.42 4.30 -4.50
N VAL A 52 -5.71 3.14 -5.09
CA VAL A 52 -4.86 1.95 -4.91
C VAL A 52 -3.51 2.10 -5.62
N ILE A 53 -3.45 2.81 -6.76
CA ILE A 53 -2.20 3.11 -7.46
C ILE A 53 -1.34 4.08 -6.63
N GLN A 54 -1.94 5.13 -6.07
CA GLN A 54 -1.23 6.05 -5.17
C GLN A 54 -0.70 5.31 -3.94
N HIS A 55 -1.53 4.45 -3.34
CA HIS A 55 -1.18 3.68 -2.16
C HIS A 55 -0.04 2.67 -2.46
N SER A 56 -0.09 1.96 -3.59
CA SER A 56 0.98 1.05 -4.02
C SER A 56 2.26 1.78 -4.40
N ALA A 57 2.18 2.97 -5.00
CA ALA A 57 3.33 3.80 -5.30
C ALA A 57 4.08 4.23 -4.03
N ARG A 58 3.34 4.64 -3.00
CA ARG A 58 3.91 4.98 -1.69
C ARG A 58 4.55 3.77 -1.02
N MET A 59 3.89 2.60 -1.07
CA MET A 59 4.43 1.35 -0.50
C MET A 59 5.74 0.95 -1.17
N HIS A 60 5.79 1.04 -2.50
CA HIS A 60 7.01 0.77 -3.26
C HIS A 60 8.13 1.76 -2.94
N GLY A 61 7.80 3.05 -2.79
CA GLY A 61 8.76 4.09 -2.39
C GLY A 61 9.41 3.78 -1.03
N ILE A 62 8.61 3.49 0.00
CA ILE A 62 9.13 3.14 1.33
C ILE A 62 9.97 1.87 1.29
N SER A 63 9.53 0.86 0.53
CA SER A 63 10.30 -0.39 0.35
C SER A 63 11.65 -0.15 -0.32
N ASN A 64 11.69 0.71 -1.33
CA ASN A 64 12.94 1.09 -2.00
C ASN A 64 13.88 1.84 -1.05
N ASP A 65 13.35 2.80 -0.29
CA ASP A 65 14.14 3.59 0.66
C ASP A 65 14.72 2.70 1.76
N LEU A 66 13.92 1.80 2.34
CA LEU A 66 14.39 0.89 3.38
C LEU A 66 15.44 -0.10 2.86
N HIS A 67 15.25 -0.63 1.65
CA HIS A 67 16.25 -1.51 1.01
C HIS A 67 17.57 -0.76 0.78
N SER A 68 17.54 0.46 0.25
CA SER A 68 18.73 1.28 0.03
C SER A 68 19.44 1.63 1.33
N GLU A 69 18.71 1.95 2.40
CA GLU A 69 19.29 2.16 3.73
C GLU A 69 19.97 0.87 4.23
N PHE A 70 19.29 -0.27 4.15
CA PHE A 70 19.85 -1.55 4.57
C PHE A 70 21.16 -1.89 3.83
N GLU A 71 21.21 -1.65 2.51
CA GLU A 71 22.43 -1.84 1.70
C GLU A 71 23.58 -0.96 2.19
N GLN A 72 23.31 0.31 2.52
CA GLN A 72 24.34 1.24 2.98
C GLN A 72 24.90 0.86 4.36
N TYR A 73 24.04 0.42 5.29
CA TYR A 73 24.45 0.09 6.66
C TYR A 73 25.11 -1.29 6.78
N PHE A 74 24.59 -2.31 6.10
CA PHE A 74 24.99 -3.71 6.32
C PHE A 74 25.85 -4.30 5.20
N LEU A 75 25.87 -3.69 4.01
CA LEU A 75 26.65 -4.17 2.85
C LEU A 75 27.55 -3.08 2.23
N PRO A 76 28.39 -2.37 3.01
CA PRO A 76 29.22 -1.28 2.48
C PRO A 76 30.23 -1.72 1.39
N SER A 77 30.58 -3.01 1.31
CA SER A 77 31.42 -3.53 0.21
C SER A 77 30.56 -3.93 -1.00
N LYS A 78 30.71 -3.21 -2.13
CA LYS A 78 30.07 -3.52 -3.44
C LYS A 78 30.28 -4.96 -3.95
N ASN A 79 31.22 -5.70 -3.36
CA ASN A 79 31.53 -7.08 -3.73
C ASN A 79 30.55 -8.14 -3.17
N GLN A 80 29.63 -7.75 -2.26
CA GLN A 80 28.61 -8.66 -1.71
C GLN A 80 27.26 -8.59 -2.46
N VAL A 81 27.08 -7.62 -3.35
CA VAL A 81 25.88 -7.47 -4.20
C VAL A 81 25.70 -8.68 -5.14
N GLY A 82 26.75 -9.47 -5.37
CA GLY A 82 26.68 -10.73 -6.12
C GLY A 82 26.14 -11.94 -5.34
N ARG A 83 25.88 -11.82 -4.04
CA ARG A 83 25.41 -12.92 -3.16
C ARG A 83 23.95 -12.81 -2.74
N VAL A 84 23.16 -11.91 -3.34
CA VAL A 84 21.71 -11.85 -3.09
C VAL A 84 21.09 -13.14 -3.60
N SER A 85 20.45 -13.90 -2.72
CA SER A 85 19.65 -15.03 -3.16
C SER A 85 18.49 -14.46 -3.97
N ARG A 86 18.43 -14.78 -5.28
CA ARG A 86 17.31 -14.36 -6.13
C ARG A 86 16.02 -15.13 -5.83
N ASN A 87 16.06 -16.04 -4.87
CA ASN A 87 14.94 -16.86 -4.45
C ASN A 87 14.10 -16.07 -3.44
N CYS A 88 12.94 -15.64 -3.90
CA CYS A 88 11.90 -15.07 -3.05
C CYS A 88 10.82 -16.12 -2.88
N HIS A 89 10.19 -16.21 -1.71
CA HIS A 89 9.09 -17.16 -1.45
C HIS A 89 7.91 -17.02 -2.43
N THR A 90 7.78 -15.86 -3.07
CA THR A 90 6.79 -15.59 -4.12
C THR A 90 7.16 -16.13 -5.51
N SER A 91 8.30 -16.82 -5.68
CA SER A 91 8.71 -17.33 -7.00
C SER A 91 7.77 -18.39 -7.57
N THR A 92 6.99 -19.06 -6.72
CA THR A 92 5.96 -20.02 -7.12
C THR A 92 4.70 -19.34 -7.68
N ILE A 93 4.52 -18.04 -7.45
CA ILE A 93 3.42 -17.26 -8.00
C ILE A 93 3.75 -16.92 -9.46
N LEU A 94 2.94 -17.43 -10.39
CA LEU A 94 3.05 -17.14 -11.81
C LEU A 94 2.77 -15.65 -12.06
N THR A 95 3.83 -14.88 -12.26
CA THR A 95 3.75 -13.44 -12.52
C THR A 95 4.17 -13.14 -13.96
N PRO A 96 3.45 -12.27 -14.69
CA PRO A 96 3.83 -11.92 -16.05
C PRO A 96 5.09 -11.07 -16.04
N ASN A 97 6.18 -11.58 -16.61
CA ASN A 97 7.43 -10.84 -16.68
C ASN A 97 7.42 -9.84 -17.85
N GLY A 98 7.57 -8.56 -17.54
CA GLY A 98 7.60 -7.49 -18.54
C GLY A 98 6.23 -6.95 -18.92
N LYS A 99 6.22 -5.72 -19.43
CA LYS A 99 5.00 -4.96 -19.74
C LYS A 99 4.10 -5.69 -20.73
N GLU A 100 4.68 -6.26 -21.78
CA GLU A 100 3.93 -6.91 -22.85
C GLU A 100 3.16 -8.14 -22.35
N ASN A 101 3.80 -9.01 -21.57
CA ASN A 101 3.15 -10.19 -21.01
C ASN A 101 2.03 -9.80 -20.02
N ALA A 102 2.26 -8.75 -19.22
CA ALA A 102 1.24 -8.24 -18.30
C ALA A 102 0.04 -7.61 -19.02
N GLN A 103 0.25 -7.03 -20.20
CA GLN A 103 -0.85 -6.52 -21.03
C GLN A 103 -1.69 -7.64 -21.67
N ARG A 104 -1.10 -8.81 -21.96
CA ARG A 104 -1.79 -9.96 -22.57
C ARG A 104 -2.57 -10.82 -21.57
N MET A 105 -2.14 -10.90 -20.31
CA MET A 105 -2.81 -11.66 -19.24
C MET A 105 -4.28 -11.24 -19.08
N ALA A 106 -5.19 -12.14 -18.69
CA ALA A 106 -6.59 -11.75 -18.48
C ALA A 106 -6.74 -10.73 -17.33
N ARG A 107 -7.82 -9.94 -17.32
CA ARG A 107 -8.02 -8.90 -16.29
C ARG A 107 -8.21 -9.55 -14.92
N GLU A 108 -8.92 -10.67 -14.92
CA GLU A 108 -9.21 -11.57 -13.80
C GLU A 108 -7.89 -12.12 -13.23
N GLU A 109 -7.10 -12.77 -14.07
CA GLU A 109 -5.82 -13.37 -13.70
C GLU A 109 -4.83 -12.32 -13.17
N LEU A 110 -4.75 -11.15 -13.83
CA LEU A 110 -3.87 -10.08 -13.37
C LEU A 110 -4.31 -9.53 -12.01
N THR A 111 -5.62 -9.42 -11.77
CA THR A 111 -6.18 -9.03 -10.46
C THR A 111 -5.85 -10.07 -9.39
N GLU A 112 -6.02 -11.35 -9.71
CA GLU A 112 -5.72 -12.47 -8.80
C GLU A 112 -4.23 -12.51 -8.44
N VAL A 113 -3.34 -12.33 -9.42
CA VAL A 113 -1.88 -12.27 -9.18
C VAL A 113 -1.52 -11.11 -8.25
N ILE A 114 -2.14 -9.94 -8.41
CA ILE A 114 -1.93 -8.80 -7.49
C ILE A 114 -2.32 -9.19 -6.07
N LEU A 115 -3.50 -9.79 -5.88
CA LEU A 115 -3.99 -10.21 -4.57
C LEU A 115 -3.11 -11.30 -3.94
N LYS A 116 -2.70 -12.31 -4.71
CA LYS A 116 -1.78 -13.37 -4.25
C LYS A 116 -0.45 -12.81 -3.74
N LEU A 117 0.13 -11.83 -4.46
CA LEU A 117 1.34 -11.15 -3.99
C LEU A 117 1.10 -10.40 -2.67
N LEU A 118 0.01 -9.64 -2.56
CA LEU A 118 -0.30 -8.89 -1.34
C LEU A 118 -0.55 -9.81 -0.13
N VAL A 119 -1.26 -10.92 -0.34
CA VAL A 119 -1.48 -11.94 0.70
C VAL A 119 -0.16 -12.58 1.13
N ALA A 120 0.69 -12.97 0.17
CA ALA A 120 1.97 -13.62 0.46
C ALA A 120 2.95 -12.73 1.26
N TRP A 121 2.77 -11.41 1.26
CA TRP A 121 3.63 -10.46 1.96
C TRP A 121 3.11 -10.03 3.34
N GLY A 122 1.89 -10.41 3.73
CA GLY A 122 1.32 -10.07 5.04
C GLY A 122 2.18 -10.54 6.21
N ASP A 123 2.31 -11.87 6.36
CA ASP A 123 3.08 -12.47 7.47
C ASP A 123 4.57 -12.09 7.45
N PRO A 124 5.30 -12.18 6.33
CA PRO A 124 6.73 -11.86 6.34
C PRO A 124 7.03 -10.44 6.81
N LEU A 125 6.23 -9.45 6.42
CA LEU A 125 6.43 -8.06 6.85
C LEU A 125 6.07 -7.84 8.31
N TRP A 126 5.00 -8.47 8.79
CA TRP A 126 4.63 -8.43 10.19
C TRP A 126 5.75 -8.96 11.09
N HIS A 127 6.31 -10.11 10.73
CA HIS A 127 7.42 -10.72 11.46
C HIS A 127 8.73 -9.92 11.34
N PHE A 128 9.01 -9.36 10.17
CA PHE A 128 10.16 -8.46 9.98
C PHE A 128 10.07 -7.24 10.90
N HIS A 129 8.90 -6.60 10.99
CA HIS A 129 8.68 -5.50 11.93
C HIS A 129 8.96 -5.92 13.39
N GLN A 130 8.47 -7.08 13.82
CA GLN A 130 8.73 -7.58 15.18
C GLN A 130 10.23 -7.80 15.42
N SER A 131 10.94 -8.42 14.47
CA SER A 131 12.40 -8.62 14.57
C SER A 131 13.14 -7.27 14.73
N MET A 132 12.78 -6.29 13.90
CA MET A 132 13.41 -4.98 13.88
C MET A 132 13.17 -4.16 15.16
N ALA A 133 12.01 -4.34 15.83
CA ALA A 133 11.74 -3.69 17.11
C ALA A 133 12.68 -4.14 18.24
N HIS A 134 13.32 -5.30 18.10
CA HIS A 134 14.25 -5.86 19.08
C HIS A 134 15.73 -5.61 18.74
N HIS A 135 16.04 -5.10 17.54
CA HIS A 135 17.41 -4.79 17.12
C HIS A 135 17.80 -3.34 17.49
N HIS A 136 18.54 -3.19 18.58
CA HIS A 136 19.01 -1.88 19.07
C HIS A 136 19.94 -1.12 18.10
N ASP A 137 20.61 -1.83 17.19
CA ASP A 137 21.52 -1.24 16.22
C ASP A 137 20.81 -0.60 15.02
N PHE A 138 19.51 -0.90 14.83
CA PHE A 138 18.72 -0.34 13.75
C PHE A 138 17.91 0.86 14.27
N ASN A 139 18.18 2.03 13.71
CA ASN A 139 17.61 3.29 14.17
C ASN A 139 16.07 3.26 14.17
N ASN A 140 15.42 3.93 15.13
CA ASN A 140 13.94 3.98 15.30
C ASN A 140 13.19 4.30 13.99
N PHE A 141 13.83 5.04 13.08
CA PHE A 141 13.30 5.40 11.78
C PHE A 141 12.95 4.20 10.89
N SER A 142 13.75 3.14 10.90
CA SER A 142 13.56 1.99 10.02
C SER A 142 12.57 0.97 10.57
N SER A 143 12.47 0.86 11.91
CA SER A 143 11.38 0.12 12.55
C SER A 143 10.01 0.73 12.23
N ASN A 144 9.90 2.07 12.25
CA ASN A 144 8.68 2.77 11.84
C ASN A 144 8.32 2.49 10.38
N LYS A 145 9.30 2.47 9.46
CA LYS A 145 9.06 2.09 8.06
C LYS A 145 8.61 0.64 7.91
N ALA A 146 9.17 -0.28 8.69
CA ALA A 146 8.77 -1.69 8.66
C ALA A 146 7.32 -1.89 9.08
N LEU A 147 6.90 -1.24 10.17
CA LEU A 147 5.50 -1.22 10.61
C LEU A 147 4.59 -0.63 9.54
N GLU A 148 4.96 0.54 9.02
CA GLU A 148 4.20 1.23 8.00
C GLU A 148 4.01 0.38 6.75
N MET A 149 5.04 -0.32 6.27
CA MET A 149 4.91 -1.23 5.13
C MET A 149 3.95 -2.39 5.40
N SER A 150 3.97 -2.96 6.61
CA SER A 150 3.06 -4.05 6.99
C SER A 150 1.60 -3.60 6.94
N ASP A 151 1.29 -2.45 7.53
CA ASP A 151 -0.05 -1.85 7.47
C ASP A 151 -0.47 -1.53 6.04
N MET A 152 0.47 -1.00 5.24
CA MET A 152 0.20 -0.60 3.87
C MET A 152 -0.14 -1.79 2.96
N VAL A 153 0.46 -2.97 3.16
CA VAL A 153 0.10 -4.18 2.40
C VAL A 153 -1.34 -4.60 2.68
N HIS A 154 -1.75 -4.56 3.94
CA HIS A 154 -3.11 -4.92 4.34
C HIS A 154 -4.16 -3.97 3.78
N GLU A 155 -3.93 -2.66 3.90
CA GLU A 155 -4.85 -1.65 3.38
C GLU A 155 -4.89 -1.64 1.85
N LEU A 156 -3.76 -1.87 1.19
CA LEU A 156 -3.72 -2.03 -0.26
C LEU A 156 -4.49 -3.27 -0.71
N ARG A 157 -4.36 -4.41 -0.01
CA ARG A 157 -5.14 -5.62 -0.31
C ARG A 157 -6.64 -5.34 -0.28
N LYS A 158 -7.14 -4.75 0.81
CA LYS A 158 -8.55 -4.34 0.93
C LYS A 158 -8.98 -3.38 -0.18
N GLY A 159 -8.10 -2.45 -0.55
CA GLY A 159 -8.33 -1.53 -1.66
C GLY A 159 -8.51 -2.26 -3.00
N VAL A 160 -7.65 -3.24 -3.29
CA VAL A 160 -7.73 -4.04 -4.52
C VAL A 160 -8.95 -4.97 -4.52
N GLU A 161 -9.32 -5.55 -3.38
CA GLU A 161 -10.57 -6.32 -3.21
C GLU A 161 -11.79 -5.47 -3.59
N LYS A 162 -11.88 -4.23 -3.08
CA LYS A 162 -12.95 -3.29 -3.44
C LYS A 162 -12.97 -2.92 -4.93
N VAL A 163 -11.80 -2.81 -5.55
CA VAL A 163 -11.70 -2.61 -7.01
C VAL A 163 -12.24 -3.82 -7.75
N ALA A 164 -11.86 -5.04 -7.34
CA ALA A 164 -12.34 -6.28 -7.93
C ALA A 164 -13.87 -6.44 -7.77
N GLU A 165 -14.42 -6.19 -6.59
CA GLU A 165 -15.87 -6.18 -6.34
C GLU A 165 -16.60 -5.19 -7.25
N LYS A 166 -16.05 -3.98 -7.41
CA LYS A 166 -16.63 -2.97 -8.31
C LYS A 166 -16.56 -3.41 -9.77
N MET A 167 -15.47 -4.06 -10.19
CA MET A 167 -15.33 -4.62 -11.54
C MET A 167 -16.34 -5.75 -11.78
N GLN A 168 -16.62 -6.59 -10.79
CA GLN A 168 -17.65 -7.64 -10.87
C GLN A 168 -19.05 -7.06 -10.99
N MET A 169 -19.40 -6.08 -10.15
CA MET A 169 -20.69 -5.40 -10.23
C MET A 169 -20.95 -4.74 -11.60
N LEU A 170 -19.88 -4.32 -12.29
CA LEU A 170 -19.95 -3.73 -13.63
C LEU A 170 -19.85 -4.77 -14.76
N GLY A 171 -19.72 -6.06 -14.44
CA GLY A 171 -19.56 -7.14 -15.43
C GLY A 171 -18.24 -7.12 -16.18
N ILE A 172 -17.20 -6.45 -15.64
CA ILE A 172 -15.87 -6.35 -16.24
C ILE A 172 -15.07 -7.64 -16.01
N ILE A 173 -15.29 -8.30 -14.88
CA ILE A 173 -14.70 -9.59 -14.50
C ILE A 173 -15.76 -10.54 -13.96
N SER A 174 -15.48 -11.85 -14.01
CA SER A 174 -16.36 -12.90 -13.47
C SER A 174 -16.35 -12.96 -11.93
N ASN A 175 -17.37 -13.61 -11.36
CA ASN A 175 -17.53 -13.82 -9.92
C ASN A 175 -16.47 -14.75 -9.29
N SER A 176 -15.62 -15.39 -10.09
CA SER A 176 -14.60 -16.32 -9.57
C SER A 176 -13.52 -15.61 -8.75
N VAL A 177 -13.21 -14.35 -9.07
CA VAL A 177 -12.16 -13.57 -8.40
C VAL A 177 -12.52 -13.24 -6.93
N SER A 178 -13.81 -13.14 -6.60
CA SER A 178 -14.28 -12.85 -5.23
C SER A 178 -14.65 -14.12 -4.44
N SER A 179 -15.08 -15.18 -5.14
CA SER A 179 -15.42 -16.46 -4.53
C SER A 179 -14.18 -17.20 -3.95
N GLN A 180 -12.96 -16.77 -4.31
CA GLN A 180 -11.68 -17.29 -3.81
C GLN A 180 -10.99 -16.35 -2.80
N ALA A 181 -11.66 -15.31 -2.32
CA ALA A 181 -11.07 -14.30 -1.43
C ALA A 181 -10.86 -14.74 0.03
N SER A 182 -10.83 -16.05 0.33
CA SER A 182 -10.26 -16.50 1.60
C SER A 182 -8.74 -16.37 1.49
N PRO A 183 -8.06 -15.69 2.41
CA PRO A 183 -6.59 -15.58 2.40
C PRO A 183 -5.92 -16.94 2.20
N GLU A 184 -6.49 -18.00 2.78
CA GLU A 184 -6.03 -19.39 2.71
C GLU A 184 -6.04 -19.96 1.28
N ALA A 185 -7.00 -19.57 0.44
CA ALA A 185 -7.08 -20.03 -0.96
C ALA A 185 -6.07 -19.32 -1.88
N LEU A 186 -5.56 -18.16 -1.44
CA LEU A 186 -4.59 -17.35 -2.18
C LEU A 186 -3.15 -17.60 -1.73
N LEU A 187 -2.95 -18.25 -0.58
CA LEU A 187 -1.62 -18.58 -0.07
C LEU A 187 -0.96 -19.70 -0.90
N PRO A 188 0.28 -19.50 -1.37
CA PRO A 188 1.06 -20.59 -1.94
C PRO A 188 1.34 -21.70 -0.91
N SER A 189 1.44 -22.95 -1.38
CA SER A 189 1.86 -24.14 -0.60
C SER A 189 3.11 -23.88 0.24
N ASP A 190 4.07 -23.13 -0.30
CA ASP A 190 5.38 -22.85 0.31
C ASP A 190 5.42 -21.51 1.09
N SER A 191 4.27 -21.04 1.57
CA SER A 191 4.12 -19.79 2.34
C SER A 191 4.98 -19.70 3.61
N ALA A 192 5.66 -20.77 4.02
CA ALA A 192 6.58 -20.80 5.16
C ALA A 192 8.06 -20.54 4.81
N GLU A 193 8.44 -20.58 3.53
CA GLU A 193 9.86 -20.46 3.11
C GLU A 193 10.51 -19.15 3.53
N TRP A 194 9.72 -18.07 3.63
CA TRP A 194 10.23 -16.76 4.08
C TRP A 194 10.82 -16.80 5.49
N ARG A 195 10.43 -17.76 6.36
CA ARG A 195 10.98 -17.90 7.72
C ARG A 195 12.47 -18.21 7.74
N LEU A 196 13.01 -18.71 6.64
CA LEU A 196 14.43 -19.04 6.47
C LEU A 196 15.20 -17.93 5.73
N MET A 197 14.51 -16.91 5.22
CA MET A 197 15.12 -15.81 4.49
C MET A 197 15.84 -14.86 5.44
N LYS A 198 16.96 -14.32 4.97
CA LYS A 198 17.62 -13.21 5.66
C LYS A 198 16.86 -11.91 5.41
N ASP A 199 16.92 -10.99 6.35
CA ASP A 199 16.28 -9.67 6.26
C ASP A 199 16.61 -8.93 4.96
N TYR A 200 17.86 -9.00 4.51
CA TYR A 200 18.28 -8.41 3.25
C TYR A 200 17.56 -9.01 2.02
N ASP A 201 17.51 -10.34 1.93
CA ASP A 201 16.82 -11.02 0.83
C ASP A 201 15.32 -10.73 0.89
N LEU A 202 14.74 -10.65 2.09
CA LEU A 202 13.35 -10.29 2.32
C LEU A 202 13.03 -8.88 1.77
N LEU A 203 13.85 -7.88 2.14
CA LEU A 203 13.68 -6.50 1.67
C LEU A 203 13.86 -6.38 0.15
N TYR A 204 14.83 -7.10 -0.42
CA TYR A 204 15.04 -7.15 -1.87
C TYR A 204 13.80 -7.72 -2.58
N CYS A 205 13.29 -8.84 -2.09
CA CYS A 205 12.12 -9.49 -2.63
C CYS A 205 10.86 -8.63 -2.52
N PHE A 206 10.67 -7.94 -1.38
CA PHE A 206 9.52 -7.05 -1.21
C PHE A 206 9.59 -5.84 -2.13
N ARG A 207 10.78 -5.25 -2.30
CA ARG A 207 11.00 -4.14 -3.25
C ARG A 207 10.66 -4.55 -4.69
N ARG A 208 11.06 -5.76 -5.08
CA ARG A 208 10.75 -6.31 -6.41
C ARG A 208 9.24 -6.52 -6.59
N ASP A 209 8.57 -7.12 -5.62
CA ASP A 209 7.16 -7.49 -5.75
C ASP A 209 6.23 -6.29 -5.56
N SER A 210 6.58 -5.31 -4.71
CA SER A 210 5.86 -4.03 -4.61
C SER A 210 5.89 -3.25 -5.93
N ASN A 211 7.02 -3.27 -6.64
CA ASN A 211 7.13 -2.70 -7.99
C ASN A 211 6.21 -3.43 -8.99
N LYS A 212 6.16 -4.78 -8.93
CA LYS A 212 5.24 -5.57 -9.76
C LYS A 212 3.79 -5.18 -9.49
N VAL A 213 3.37 -5.14 -8.22
CA VAL A 213 2.00 -4.75 -7.82
C VAL A 213 1.66 -3.35 -8.35
N GLN A 214 2.52 -2.36 -8.15
CA GLN A 214 2.29 -1.00 -8.64
C GLN A 214 2.12 -0.97 -10.18
N ASN A 215 2.98 -1.67 -10.92
CA ASN A 215 2.91 -1.69 -12.38
C ASN A 215 1.69 -2.46 -12.90
N TYR A 216 1.34 -3.58 -12.29
CA TYR A 216 0.15 -4.34 -12.68
C TYR A 216 -1.13 -3.54 -12.43
N LEU A 217 -1.24 -2.80 -11.33
CA LEU A 217 -2.37 -1.92 -11.07
C LEU A 217 -2.50 -0.81 -12.13
N LYS A 218 -1.38 -0.20 -12.53
CA LYS A 218 -1.37 0.79 -13.63
C LYS A 218 -1.82 0.18 -14.96
N ILE A 219 -1.29 -1.00 -15.30
CA ILE A 219 -1.69 -1.73 -16.53
C ILE A 219 -3.18 -2.07 -16.50
N LEU A 220 -3.67 -2.57 -15.36
CA LEU A 220 -5.06 -2.97 -15.18
C LEU A 220 -5.99 -1.76 -15.32
N LYS A 221 -5.69 -0.63 -14.66
CA LYS A 221 -6.42 0.64 -14.84
C LYS A 221 -6.49 1.02 -16.32
N CYS A 222 -5.35 1.00 -17.01
CA CYS A 222 -5.28 1.40 -18.41
C CYS A 222 -6.06 0.52 -19.38
N ARG A 223 -6.28 -0.75 -19.04
CA ARG A 223 -7.07 -1.67 -19.84
C ARG A 223 -8.57 -1.59 -19.58
N ILE A 224 -9.00 -0.92 -18.51
CA ILE A 224 -10.38 -0.87 -18.04
C ILE A 224 -10.97 0.54 -18.18
N VAL A 225 -10.20 1.57 -17.83
CA VAL A 225 -10.61 2.98 -17.88
C VAL A 225 -9.56 3.84 -18.60
N PRO A 226 -9.28 3.57 -19.90
CA PRO A 226 -8.22 4.26 -20.65
C PRO A 226 -8.41 5.78 -20.73
N GLU A 227 -9.66 6.25 -20.72
CA GLU A 227 -10.01 7.67 -20.79
C GLU A 227 -9.62 8.46 -19.52
N HIS A 228 -9.28 7.77 -18.44
CA HIS A 228 -9.01 8.37 -17.13
C HIS A 228 -7.51 8.40 -16.78
N GLY A 229 -6.66 8.54 -17.81
CA GLY A 229 -5.24 8.76 -17.68
C GLY A 229 -4.42 7.47 -17.61
N CYS A 230 -3.57 7.34 -18.62
CA CYS A 230 -2.49 6.39 -18.88
C CYS A 230 -1.36 7.18 -19.56
#